data_AF-A0A1V9Y263-F1
#
_entry.id   AF-A0A1V9Y263-F1
#
_cell.length_a   1.000
_cell.length_b   1.000
_cell.length_c   1.000
_cell.angle_alpha   90.00
_cell.angle_beta   90.00
_cell.angle_gamma   90.00
#
_symmetry.space_group_name_H-M   'P 1'
#
loop_
_entity.id
_entity.type
_entity.pdbx_description
1 polymer ?
#
loop_
_entity_poly.entity_id
_entity_poly.type
_entity_poly.pdbx_seq_one_letter_code
_entity_poly.pdbx_strand_id
1 'polypeptide(L)'
;MASEKSHPDEFLSYLTPVPMEAYGPLSFVLTLMGLFFVSWLFIIQSNKPKNSRITGLRRLIKELLLSLAASLFLAFASIFTLLAIGVPI
;
A
#
# COMPACT_ATOMS: atom_id res chain seq x y z
N MET A 1 -11.53 57.37 -17.02
CA MET A 1 -11.99 56.09 -17.59
C MET A 1 -11.02 55.01 -17.16
N ALA A 2 -11.53 54.03 -16.43
CA ALA A 2 -10.99 52.71 -16.08
C ALA A 2 -9.52 52.60 -15.60
N SER A 3 -9.37 52.54 -14.27
CA SER A 3 -8.28 51.81 -13.61
C SER A 3 -8.64 50.32 -13.65
N GLU A 4 -8.11 49.60 -14.64
CA GLU A 4 -8.23 48.14 -14.69
C GLU A 4 -7.10 47.54 -13.85
N LYS A 5 -7.37 47.36 -12.56
CA LYS A 5 -6.54 46.51 -11.70
C LYS A 5 -6.68 45.08 -12.20
N SER A 6 -5.66 44.58 -12.88
CA SER A 6 -5.45 43.15 -13.05
C SER A 6 -5.36 42.50 -11.67
N HIS A 7 -6.44 41.85 -11.24
CA HIS A 7 -6.37 40.81 -10.22
C HIS A 7 -5.63 39.65 -10.88
N PRO A 8 -4.38 39.33 -10.50
CA PRO A 8 -3.82 38.05 -10.86
C PRO A 8 -4.67 37.01 -10.14
N ASP A 9 -5.48 36.35 -10.93
CA ASP A 9 -6.30 35.19 -10.61
C ASP A 9 -5.61 34.36 -9.52
N GLU A 10 -6.35 34.15 -8.43
CA GLU A 10 -5.94 33.38 -7.27
C GLU A 10 -5.85 31.90 -7.67
N PHE A 11 -4.87 31.55 -8.52
CA PHE A 11 -4.55 30.19 -8.84
C PHE A 11 -3.97 29.57 -7.58
N LEU A 12 -4.78 28.79 -6.87
CA LEU A 12 -4.26 27.87 -5.87
C LEU A 12 -3.16 27.05 -6.51
N SER A 13 -1.92 27.32 -6.09
CA SER A 13 -0.76 26.55 -6.52
C SER A 13 -1.03 25.10 -6.17
N TYR A 14 -0.92 24.21 -7.16
CA TYR A 14 -1.12 22.78 -6.95
C TYR A 14 -0.07 22.28 -5.96
N LEU A 15 -0.49 22.11 -4.71
CA LEU A 15 0.29 21.41 -3.70
C LEU A 15 0.07 19.92 -3.95
N THR A 16 1.16 19.21 -4.26
CA THR A 16 1.14 17.76 -4.34
C THR A 16 0.65 17.19 -3.01
N PRO A 17 -0.35 16.27 -3.01
CA PRO A 17 -0.96 15.74 -1.79
C PRO A 17 0.02 14.97 -0.89
N VAL A 18 1.16 14.54 -1.43
CA VAL A 18 2.24 13.88 -0.70
C VAL A 18 3.57 14.51 -1.14
N PRO A 19 4.43 14.95 -0.20
CA PRO A 19 5.75 15.47 -0.54
C PRO A 19 6.68 14.35 -1.04
N MET A 20 7.58 14.68 -1.97
CA MET A 20 8.45 13.69 -2.62
C MET A 20 9.37 12.95 -1.63
N GLU A 21 9.73 13.63 -0.54
CA GLU A 21 10.55 13.08 0.56
C GLU A 21 9.87 11.92 1.29
N ALA A 22 8.54 11.87 1.28
CA ALA A 22 7.78 10.86 2.01
C ALA A 22 7.65 9.53 1.26
N TYR A 23 7.88 9.47 -0.06
CA TYR A 23 7.68 8.26 -0.85
C TYR A 23 8.58 7.09 -0.43
N GLY A 24 9.86 7.36 -0.17
CA GLY A 24 10.83 6.38 0.30
C GLY A 24 10.44 5.73 1.64
N PRO A 25 10.27 6.50 2.74
CA PRO A 25 9.89 5.94 4.03
C PRO A 25 8.51 5.28 4.02
N LEU A 26 7.52 5.82 3.26
CA LEU A 26 6.22 5.17 3.10
C LEU A 26 6.35 3.79 2.42
N SER A 27 7.08 3.72 1.30
CA SER A 27 7.37 2.44 0.63
C SER A 27 8.01 1.42 1.59
N PHE A 28 8.99 1.85 2.38
CA PHE A 28 9.70 0.96 3.30
C PHE A 28 8.78 0.39 4.38
N VAL A 29 7.95 1.23 4.99
CA VAL A 29 6.98 0.80 6.02
C VAL A 29 5.95 -0.15 5.42
N LEU A 30 5.38 0.19 4.26
CA LEU A 30 4.40 -0.67 3.58
C LEU A 30 5.01 -2.01 3.16
N THR A 31 6.26 -2.01 2.68
CA THR A 31 6.99 -3.23 2.29
C THR A 31 7.23 -4.13 3.49
N LEU A 32 7.73 -3.57 4.60
CA LEU A 32 7.95 -4.34 5.83
C LEU A 32 6.66 -4.96 6.35
N MET A 33 5.56 -4.20 6.34
CA MET A 33 4.29 -4.70 6.83
C MET A 33 3.67 -5.75 5.89
N GLY A 34 3.79 -5.56 4.57
CA GLY A 34 3.41 -6.57 3.58
C GLY A 34 4.20 -7.86 3.73
N LEU A 35 5.52 -7.78 3.91
CA LEU A 35 6.38 -8.94 4.16
C LEU A 35 6.04 -9.64 5.48
N PHE A 36 5.68 -8.90 6.52
CA PHE A 36 5.22 -9.49 7.77
C PHE A 36 3.97 -10.36 7.56
N PHE A 37 2.98 -9.89 6.79
CA PHE A 37 1.79 -10.69 6.47
C PHE A 37 2.10 -11.92 5.61
N VAL A 38 3.03 -11.81 4.64
CA VAL A 38 3.51 -12.96 3.86
C VAL A 38 4.21 -13.99 4.76
N SER A 39 5.03 -13.53 5.69
CA SER A 39 5.70 -14.42 6.65
C SER A 39 4.68 -15.09 7.59
N TRP A 40 3.64 -14.37 8.01
CA TRP A 40 2.55 -14.91 8.81
C TRP A 40 1.77 -16.01 8.07
N LEU A 41 1.53 -15.86 6.75
CA LEU A 41 0.96 -16.92 5.91
C LEU A 41 1.81 -18.18 5.96
N PHE A 42 3.13 -18.05 5.83
CA PHE A 42 4.03 -19.20 5.83
C PHE A 42 3.97 -19.97 7.15
N ILE A 43 3.86 -19.26 8.29
CA ILE A 43 3.68 -19.87 9.62
C ILE A 43 2.36 -20.64 9.71
N ILE A 44 1.26 -20.07 9.20
CA ILE A 44 -0.03 -20.77 9.17
C ILE A 44 0.06 -21.98 8.25
N GLN A 45 0.77 -21.87 7.13
CA GLN A 45 0.91 -22.95 6.16
C GLN A 45 1.80 -24.10 6.66
N SER A 46 2.82 -23.81 7.47
CA SER A 46 3.74 -24.79 8.04
C SER A 46 3.14 -25.53 9.24
N ASN A 47 2.28 -24.87 10.02
CA ASN A 47 1.59 -25.46 11.17
C ASN A 47 0.28 -26.15 10.77
N LYS A 48 0.32 -27.12 9.85
CA LYS A 48 -0.87 -27.88 9.41
C LYS A 48 -1.12 -29.11 10.29
N PRO A 49 -2.12 -29.10 11.21
CA PRO A 49 -2.58 -30.33 11.85
C PRO A 49 -3.18 -31.28 10.80
N LYS A 50 -2.74 -32.55 10.85
CA LYS A 50 -3.01 -33.61 9.85
C LYS A 50 -4.49 -33.99 9.69
N ASN A 51 -5.39 -33.53 10.57
CA ASN A 51 -6.78 -34.00 10.60
C ASN A 51 -7.77 -32.82 10.61
N SER A 52 -8.35 -32.48 9.46
CA SER A 52 -9.34 -31.39 9.35
C SER A 52 -10.10 -31.41 8.02
N ARG A 53 -11.13 -32.27 7.90
CA ARG A 53 -12.06 -32.26 6.76
C ARG A 53 -13.18 -31.20 6.90
N ILE A 54 -13.60 -30.87 8.13
CA ILE A 54 -14.65 -29.88 8.44
C ILE A 54 -14.09 -28.48 8.77
N THR A 55 -12.82 -28.39 9.18
CA THR A 55 -12.13 -27.12 9.51
C THR A 55 -11.37 -26.52 8.30
N GLY A 56 -11.50 -27.12 7.11
CA GLY A 56 -10.85 -26.66 5.87
C GLY A 56 -11.32 -25.29 5.38
N LEU A 57 -12.64 -25.06 5.24
CA LEU A 57 -13.19 -23.79 4.73
C LEU A 57 -12.84 -22.59 5.62
N ARG A 58 -12.93 -22.74 6.95
CA ARG A 58 -12.58 -21.66 7.90
C ARG A 58 -11.11 -21.27 7.84
N ARG A 59 -10.24 -22.24 7.57
CA ARG A 59 -8.80 -22.00 7.41
C ARG A 59 -8.52 -21.30 6.08
N LEU A 60 -9.13 -21.75 4.98
CA LEU A 60 -9.01 -21.11 3.68
C LEU A 60 -9.49 -19.66 3.70
N ILE A 61 -10.61 -19.36 4.38
CA ILE A 61 -11.08 -17.98 4.55
C ILE A 61 -10.03 -17.14 5.31
N LYS A 62 -9.49 -17.64 6.42
CA LYS A 62 -8.45 -16.93 7.18
C LYS A 62 -7.17 -16.70 6.37
N GLU A 63 -6.72 -17.72 5.64
CA GLU A 63 -5.55 -17.64 4.76
C GLU A 63 -5.82 -16.66 3.60
N LEU A 64 -7.03 -16.64 3.04
CA LEU A 64 -7.42 -15.74 1.95
C LEU A 64 -7.53 -14.28 2.40
N LEU A 65 -8.11 -14.02 3.57
CA LEU A 65 -8.16 -12.65 4.12
C LEU A 65 -6.75 -12.11 4.35
N LEU A 66 -5.86 -12.96 4.87
CA LEU A 66 -4.49 -12.58 5.17
C LEU A 66 -3.65 -12.38 3.89
N SER A 67 -3.83 -13.23 2.87
CA SER A 67 -3.16 -13.05 1.57
C SER A 67 -3.71 -11.88 0.78
N LEU A 68 -5.00 -11.57 0.92
CA LEU A 68 -5.60 -10.37 0.35
C LEU A 68 -5.04 -9.11 1.02
N ALA A 69 -4.96 -9.09 2.37
CA ALA A 69 -4.32 -7.99 3.09
C ALA A 69 -2.85 -7.82 2.68
N ALA A 70 -2.08 -8.92 2.65
CA ALA A 70 -0.68 -8.90 2.22
C ALA A 70 -0.52 -8.32 0.80
N SER A 71 -1.35 -8.79 -0.14
CA SER A 71 -1.34 -8.33 -1.54
C SER A 71 -1.62 -6.84 -1.66
N LEU A 72 -2.59 -6.31 -0.91
CA LEU A 72 -2.87 -4.87 -0.89
C LEU A 72 -1.68 -4.07 -0.39
N PHE A 73 -1.10 -4.44 0.75
CA PHE A 73 0.07 -3.73 1.29
C PHE A 73 1.27 -3.79 0.35
N LEU A 74 1.54 -4.94 -0.27
CA LEU A 74 2.63 -5.10 -1.25
C LEU A 74 2.35 -4.35 -2.56
N ALA A 75 1.10 -4.26 -3.01
CA ALA A 75 0.73 -3.51 -4.22
C ALA A 75 0.88 -2.00 -4.02
N PHE A 76 0.45 -1.46 -2.87
CA PHE A 76 0.71 -0.07 -2.54
C PHE A 76 2.20 0.17 -2.33
N ALA A 77 2.91 -0.73 -1.65
CA ALA A 77 4.36 -0.64 -1.48
C ALA A 77 5.08 -0.53 -2.82
N SER A 78 4.74 -1.37 -3.81
CA SER A 78 5.40 -1.35 -5.12
C SER A 78 5.17 -0.04 -5.88
N ILE A 79 3.97 0.53 -5.81
CA ILE A 79 3.66 1.85 -6.37
C ILE A 79 4.56 2.92 -5.72
N PHE A 80 4.62 2.97 -4.39
CA PHE A 80 5.47 3.94 -3.69
C PHE A 80 6.96 3.72 -3.94
N THR A 81 7.41 2.46 -4.11
CA THR A 81 8.80 2.14 -4.47
C THR A 81 9.14 2.68 -5.86
N LEU A 82 8.26 2.49 -6.84
CA LEU A 82 8.44 3.02 -8.19
C LEU A 82 8.45 4.56 -8.19
N LEU A 83 7.56 5.20 -7.42
CA LEU A 83 7.58 6.66 -7.21
C LEU A 83 8.89 7.11 -6.55
N ALA A 84 9.39 6.37 -5.55
CA ALA A 84 10.62 6.71 -4.84
C ALA A 84 11.87 6.62 -5.73
N ILE A 85 11.88 5.73 -6.73
CA ILE A 85 12.95 5.62 -7.74
C ILE A 85 12.84 6.75 -8.80
N GLY A 86 11.70 7.46 -8.85
CA GLY A 86 11.45 8.53 -9.82
C GLY A 86 10.87 8.02 -11.14
N VAL A 87 10.29 6.83 -11.17
CA VAL A 87 9.60 6.31 -12.34
C VAL A 87 8.22 7.00 -12.44
N PRO A 88 7.92 7.70 -13.55
CA PRO A 88 6.58 8.23 -13.76
C PRO A 88 5.64 7.05 -14.05
N ILE A 89 4.59 6.92 -13.25
CA ILE A 89 3.52 5.92 -13.40
C ILE A 89 2.24 6.63 -13.84
#